data_AF-A0A975ZAW7-F1
#
_entry.id   AF-A0A975ZAW7-F1
#
_cell.length_a   1.000
_cell.length_b   1.000
_cell.length_c   1.000
_cell.angle_alpha   90.00
_cell.angle_beta   90.00
_cell.angle_gamma   90.00
#
_symmetry.space_group_name_H-M   'P 1'
#
loop_
_entity.id
_entity.type
_entity.pdbx_description
1 polymer ?
#
loop_
_entity_poly.entity_id
_entity_poly.type
_entity_poly.pdbx_seq_one_letter_code
_entity_poly.pdbx_strand_id
1 'polypeptide(L)'
;MLLLLALMLPLQACGLAYSAKPIEGWVVDAATKQPLEGVNVVAHWVVNFGMEGGQGTDLMLMETVTDRNGRYAFPGWGPTQLPVGRPWEARMKSQSPELIFYKKDYWWNAVSNETKGPQPGPGPLVRTSDWNGKTFELKKFEDTLDRYGSVVSGVLTSVSWGSNCRWKQIPRMLVALDRESARLWQQKIFNDLPTIQRVENASVREACGSVKDFFAEYLK
;
A
#
# COMPACT_ATOMS: atom_id res chain seq x y z
N MET A 1 -59.23 23.62 6.23
CA MET A 1 -58.50 22.44 5.74
C MET A 1 -57.03 22.79 5.73
N LEU A 2 -56.31 22.53 6.82
CA LEU A 2 -54.88 22.88 6.98
C LEU A 2 -54.02 21.92 6.14
N LEU A 3 -53.26 22.45 5.18
CA LEU A 3 -52.21 21.70 4.48
C LEU A 3 -51.04 21.50 5.46
N LEU A 4 -50.81 20.24 5.89
CA LEU A 4 -49.55 19.83 6.51
C LEU A 4 -48.49 19.72 5.38
N LEU A 5 -47.67 20.76 5.22
CA LEU A 5 -46.43 20.66 4.44
C LEU A 5 -45.43 19.84 5.28
N ALA A 6 -45.31 18.55 4.97
CA ALA A 6 -44.24 17.71 5.50
C ALA A 6 -42.90 18.21 4.93
N LEU A 7 -42.12 18.89 5.76
CA LEU A 7 -40.72 19.22 5.52
C LEU A 7 -39.92 17.92 5.35
N MET A 8 -39.78 17.43 4.12
CA MET A 8 -38.76 16.47 3.75
C MET A 8 -37.39 17.17 3.85
N LEU A 9 -36.82 17.22 5.05
CA LEU A 9 -35.41 17.51 5.23
C LEU A 9 -34.63 16.37 4.58
N PRO A 10 -33.90 16.58 3.47
CA PRO A 10 -32.97 15.57 3.01
C PRO A 10 -31.95 15.39 4.13
N LEU A 11 -31.97 14.22 4.78
CA LEU A 11 -30.83 13.73 5.53
C LEU A 11 -29.68 13.66 4.54
N GLN A 12 -28.91 14.75 4.43
CA GLN A 12 -27.59 14.70 3.83
C GLN A 12 -26.77 13.82 4.75
N ALA A 13 -26.78 12.52 4.43
CA ALA A 13 -25.85 11.58 5.02
C ALA A 13 -24.45 12.07 4.64
N CYS A 14 -23.83 12.84 5.53
CA CYS A 14 -22.42 13.19 5.44
C CYS A 14 -21.63 11.88 5.55
N GLY A 15 -21.41 11.24 4.41
CA GLY A 15 -20.59 10.05 4.32
C GLY A 15 -19.17 10.36 4.79
N LEU A 16 -18.61 9.48 5.61
CA LEU A 16 -17.23 9.60 6.07
C LEU A 16 -16.30 9.56 4.85
N ALA A 17 -15.58 10.66 4.60
CA ALA A 17 -14.63 10.78 3.51
C ALA A 17 -13.23 11.05 4.07
N TYR A 18 -12.25 10.31 3.56
CA TYR A 18 -10.85 10.49 3.89
C TYR A 18 -10.11 11.19 2.77
N SER A 19 -9.07 11.91 3.14
CA SER A 19 -8.06 12.46 2.21
C SER A 19 -6.68 12.30 2.83
N ALA A 20 -5.63 12.53 2.05
CA ALA A 20 -4.28 12.62 2.56
C ALA A 20 -3.53 13.80 1.95
N LYS A 21 -2.67 14.43 2.75
CA LYS A 21 -1.69 15.40 2.26
C LYS A 21 -0.62 14.70 1.41
N PRO A 22 0.07 15.43 0.52
CA PRO A 22 1.25 14.90 -0.17
C PRO A 22 2.29 14.35 0.81
N ILE A 23 3.06 13.37 0.35
CA ILE A 23 4.16 12.75 1.10
C ILE A 23 5.40 12.84 0.23
N GLU A 24 6.48 13.33 0.81
CA GLU A 24 7.80 13.34 0.22
C GLU A 24 8.81 12.78 1.22
N GLY A 25 9.81 12.05 0.73
CA GLY A 25 10.91 11.58 1.57
C GLY A 25 12.07 11.06 0.74
N TRP A 26 13.07 10.52 1.43
CA TRP A 26 14.28 9.98 0.81
C TRP A 26 14.56 8.58 1.31
N VAL A 27 15.24 7.78 0.50
CA VAL A 27 15.77 6.48 0.87
C VAL A 27 17.28 6.47 0.65
N VAL A 28 18.02 6.04 1.67
CA VAL A 28 19.48 5.89 1.62
C VAL A 28 19.89 4.49 2.04
N ASP A 29 21.07 4.07 1.60
CA ASP A 29 21.71 2.86 2.09
C ASP A 29 22.17 3.08 3.53
N ALA A 30 21.79 2.17 4.43
CA ALA A 30 22.04 2.35 5.86
C ALA A 30 23.54 2.42 6.22
N ALA A 31 24.40 1.74 5.47
CA ALA A 31 25.84 1.67 5.76
C ALA A 31 26.60 2.84 5.12
N THR A 32 26.35 3.10 3.84
CA THR A 32 27.10 4.10 3.05
C THR A 32 26.49 5.50 3.12
N LYS A 33 25.23 5.61 3.59
CA LYS A 33 24.41 6.84 3.59
C LYS A 33 24.20 7.43 2.20
N GLN A 34 24.51 6.68 1.15
CA GLN A 34 24.30 7.12 -0.23
C GLN A 34 22.82 6.98 -0.61
N PRO A 35 22.27 7.89 -1.44
CA PRO A 35 20.91 7.76 -1.92
C PRO A 35 20.69 6.48 -2.72
N LEU A 36 19.52 5.86 -2.54
CA LEU A 36 19.13 4.66 -3.25
C LEU A 36 18.11 4.97 -4.34
N GLU A 37 18.56 4.99 -5.60
CA GLU A 37 17.69 4.98 -6.78
C GLU A 37 17.00 3.63 -6.96
N GLY A 38 15.78 3.62 -7.48
CA GLY A 38 15.11 2.37 -7.88
C GLY A 38 14.55 1.55 -6.72
N VAL A 39 14.26 2.17 -5.57
CA VAL A 39 13.49 1.56 -4.48
C VAL A 39 12.01 1.68 -4.84
N ASN A 40 11.29 0.57 -4.91
CA ASN A 40 9.83 0.60 -5.03
C ASN A 40 9.25 1.01 -3.68
N VAL A 41 8.39 2.02 -3.68
CA VAL A 41 7.73 2.52 -2.48
C VAL A 41 6.22 2.46 -2.70
N VAL A 42 5.52 1.77 -1.80
CA VAL A 42 4.05 1.71 -1.80
C VAL A 42 3.54 2.46 -0.57
N ALA A 43 2.60 3.39 -0.79
CA ALA A 43 1.84 4.01 0.29
C ALA A 43 0.46 3.37 0.38
N HIS A 44 0.12 2.86 1.56
CA HIS A 44 -1.03 2.01 1.79
C HIS A 44 -1.90 2.56 2.92
N TRP A 45 -3.17 2.83 2.60
CA TRP A 45 -4.16 3.31 3.55
C TRP A 45 -5.27 2.27 3.73
N VAL A 46 -5.42 1.77 4.96
CA VAL A 46 -6.36 0.69 5.30
C VAL A 46 -7.49 1.21 6.17
N VAL A 47 -8.71 0.87 5.78
CA VAL A 47 -9.90 1.01 6.62
C VAL A 47 -10.11 -0.28 7.37
N ASN A 48 -10.15 -0.20 8.70
CA ASN A 48 -10.32 -1.33 9.59
C ASN A 48 -11.76 -1.36 10.13
N PHE A 49 -12.33 -2.56 10.31
CA PHE A 49 -13.65 -2.80 10.88
C PHE A 49 -13.71 -4.16 11.59
N GLY A 50 -14.83 -4.46 12.24
CA GLY A 50 -14.99 -5.64 13.09
C GLY A 50 -14.41 -5.49 14.50
N MET A 51 -14.70 -6.47 15.37
CA MET A 51 -14.14 -6.54 16.72
C MET A 51 -12.60 -6.60 16.64
N GLU A 52 -11.93 -5.82 17.50
CA GLU A 52 -10.46 -5.66 17.55
C GLU A 52 -9.79 -5.15 16.24
N GLY A 53 -10.57 -4.82 15.20
CA GLY A 53 -10.03 -4.39 13.91
C GLY A 53 -9.37 -5.52 13.12
N GLY A 54 -9.83 -6.76 13.30
CA GLY A 54 -9.31 -7.94 12.59
C GLY A 54 -9.68 -8.00 11.10
N GLN A 55 -10.56 -7.12 10.61
CA GLN A 55 -10.88 -6.99 9.19
C GLN A 55 -10.40 -5.64 8.65
N GLY A 56 -9.76 -5.67 7.47
CA GLY A 56 -9.22 -4.50 6.79
C GLY A 56 -9.61 -4.48 5.31
N THR A 57 -9.79 -3.29 4.75
CA THR A 57 -9.91 -3.09 3.31
C THR A 57 -9.04 -1.93 2.88
N ASP A 58 -8.37 -2.09 1.75
CA ASP A 58 -7.59 -1.03 1.14
C ASP A 58 -8.54 0.09 0.73
N LEU A 59 -8.30 1.31 1.21
CA LEU A 59 -9.00 2.50 0.74
C LEU A 59 -8.24 3.09 -0.45
N MET A 60 -6.93 3.30 -0.26
CA MET A 60 -6.03 3.88 -1.26
C MET A 60 -4.69 3.13 -1.26
N LEU A 61 -4.17 2.89 -2.46
CA LEU A 61 -2.83 2.38 -2.72
C LEU A 61 -2.19 3.29 -3.75
N MET A 62 -0.94 3.67 -3.51
CA MET A 62 -0.15 4.45 -4.45
C MET A 62 1.25 3.86 -4.52
N GLU A 63 1.85 3.93 -5.69
CA GLU A 63 3.21 3.45 -5.93
C GLU A 63 4.06 4.57 -6.53
N THR A 64 5.33 4.58 -6.13
CA THR A 64 6.37 5.36 -6.79
C THR A 64 7.71 4.60 -6.73
N VAL A 65 8.71 5.10 -7.44
CA VAL A 65 10.07 4.57 -7.44
C VAL A 65 11.02 5.72 -7.13
N THR A 66 11.99 5.50 -6.25
CA THR A 66 12.96 6.55 -5.90
C THR A 66 13.81 6.96 -7.09
N ASP A 67 14.06 8.26 -7.21
CA ASP A 67 14.94 8.84 -8.23
C ASP A 67 16.44 8.69 -7.88
N ARG A 68 17.33 9.26 -8.72
CA ARG A 68 18.79 9.25 -8.52
C ARG A 68 19.25 9.84 -7.19
N ASN A 69 18.46 10.73 -6.59
CA ASN A 69 18.74 11.33 -5.30
C ASN A 69 18.06 10.55 -4.16
N GLY A 70 17.55 9.34 -4.43
CA GLY A 70 16.83 8.51 -3.47
C GLY A 70 15.47 9.09 -3.07
N ARG A 71 14.98 10.14 -3.76
CA ARG A 71 13.75 10.84 -3.39
C ARG A 71 12.54 10.07 -3.89
N TYR A 72 11.53 9.95 -3.04
CA TYR A 72 10.19 9.49 -3.42
C TYR A 72 9.16 10.57 -3.10
N ALA A 73 8.08 10.60 -3.88
CA ALA A 73 6.96 11.50 -3.63
C ALA A 73 5.63 10.86 -4.05
N PHE A 74 4.60 11.14 -3.26
CA PHE A 74 3.21 10.82 -3.52
C PHE A 74 2.39 12.12 -3.50
N PRO A 75 1.54 12.38 -4.50
CA PRO A 75 0.59 13.48 -4.40
C PRO A 75 -0.41 13.23 -3.26
N GLY A 76 -1.04 14.31 -2.79
CA GLY A 76 -2.21 14.18 -1.93
C GLY A 76 -3.37 13.54 -2.70
N TRP A 77 -4.32 12.94 -1.97
CA TRP A 77 -5.48 12.29 -2.57
C TRP A 77 -6.76 12.57 -1.77
N GLY A 78 -7.90 12.32 -2.42
CA GLY A 78 -9.23 12.48 -1.85
C GLY A 78 -9.88 13.83 -2.13
N PRO A 79 -11.07 14.08 -1.56
CA PRO A 79 -11.80 13.19 -0.64
C PRO A 79 -12.24 11.87 -1.29
N THR A 80 -12.09 10.75 -0.57
CA THR A 80 -12.54 9.41 -0.98
C THR A 80 -13.48 8.86 0.08
N GLN A 81 -14.69 8.49 -0.32
CA GLN A 81 -15.67 7.88 0.58
C GLN A 81 -15.28 6.44 0.92
N LEU A 82 -15.74 5.97 2.07
CA LEU A 82 -15.66 4.54 2.38
C LEU A 82 -16.43 3.71 1.35
N PRO A 83 -15.96 2.49 1.02
CA PRO A 83 -16.73 1.58 0.17
C PRO A 83 -18.14 1.37 0.71
N VAL A 84 -19.12 1.23 -0.18
CA VAL A 84 -20.51 0.96 0.18
C VAL A 84 -20.62 -0.39 0.90
N GLY A 85 -21.54 -0.50 1.85
CA GLY A 85 -21.77 -1.73 2.61
C GLY A 85 -20.76 -1.98 3.74
N ARG A 86 -19.90 -1.01 4.04
CA ARG A 86 -19.06 -1.05 5.23
C ARG A 86 -19.87 -0.73 6.48
N PRO A 87 -19.57 -1.39 7.62
CA PRO A 87 -20.30 -1.14 8.84
C PRO A 87 -19.98 0.27 9.37
N TRP A 88 -20.86 0.82 10.20
CA TRP A 88 -20.77 2.22 10.65
C TRP A 88 -19.48 2.51 11.42
N GLU A 89 -18.91 1.49 12.06
CA GLU A 89 -17.63 1.56 12.75
C GLU A 89 -16.44 1.39 11.80
N ALA A 90 -16.58 1.36 10.48
CA ALA A 90 -15.42 1.30 9.59
C ALA A 90 -14.60 2.60 9.68
N ARG A 91 -13.32 2.49 10.05
CA ARG A 91 -12.42 3.64 10.23
C ARG A 91 -11.00 3.33 9.83
N MET A 92 -10.31 4.33 9.30
CA MET A 92 -8.87 4.24 9.09
C MET A 92 -8.12 4.50 10.41
N LYS A 93 -7.14 3.65 10.72
CA LYS A 93 -6.31 3.76 11.92
C LYS A 93 -5.38 4.97 11.81
N SER A 94 -4.94 5.52 12.95
CA SER A 94 -3.98 6.64 13.00
C SER A 94 -2.62 6.30 12.38
N GLN A 95 -2.29 5.02 12.35
CA GLN A 95 -1.05 4.47 11.78
C GLN A 95 -0.95 4.64 10.26
N SER A 96 -2.06 4.90 9.55
CA SER A 96 -2.02 5.08 8.09
C SER A 96 -1.42 6.44 7.67
N PRO A 97 -0.61 6.48 6.61
CA PRO A 97 -0.25 5.35 5.74
C PRO A 97 0.80 4.43 6.34
N GLU A 98 0.75 3.16 5.93
CA GLU A 98 1.93 2.31 5.90
C GLU A 98 2.72 2.62 4.60
N LEU A 99 4.02 2.86 4.73
CA LEU A 99 4.96 2.99 3.61
C LEU A 99 5.81 1.73 3.54
N ILE A 100 5.72 0.99 2.44
CA ILE A 100 6.42 -0.27 2.19
C ILE A 100 7.55 0.00 1.22
N PHE A 101 8.78 -0.35 1.61
CA PHE A 101 10.00 -0.13 0.84
C PHE A 101 10.59 -1.46 0.40
N TYR A 102 10.84 -1.61 -0.91
CA TYR A 102 11.47 -2.80 -1.47
C TYR A 102 12.53 -2.45 -2.52
N LYS A 103 13.70 -3.08 -2.39
CA LYS A 103 14.76 -3.09 -3.38
C LYS A 103 15.47 -4.45 -3.36
N LYS A 104 15.82 -4.97 -4.54
CA LYS A 104 16.60 -6.21 -4.68
C LYS A 104 17.88 -6.14 -3.86
N ASP A 105 18.23 -7.22 -3.16
CA ASP A 105 19.41 -7.36 -2.29
C ASP A 105 19.39 -6.50 -1.02
N TYR A 106 18.25 -5.90 -0.66
CA TYR A 106 18.04 -5.17 0.60
C TYR A 106 16.98 -5.87 1.45
N TRP A 107 17.05 -5.65 2.78
CA TRP A 107 15.92 -5.93 3.65
C TRP A 107 14.75 -5.03 3.23
N TRP A 108 13.60 -5.62 2.92
CA TRP A 108 12.38 -4.83 2.81
C TRP A 108 11.98 -4.35 4.21
N ASN A 109 11.22 -3.26 4.26
CA ASN A 109 10.68 -2.78 5.51
C ASN A 109 9.37 -2.02 5.26
N ALA A 110 8.53 -1.98 6.29
CA ALA A 110 7.32 -1.18 6.29
C ALA A 110 7.31 -0.29 7.53
N VAL A 111 6.90 0.95 7.35
CA VAL A 111 6.79 1.93 8.44
C VAL A 111 5.43 2.57 8.41
N SER A 112 4.89 2.86 9.59
CA SER A 112 3.60 3.52 9.77
C SER A 112 3.78 4.78 10.60
N ASN A 113 2.73 5.58 10.72
CA ASN A 113 2.70 6.66 11.69
C ASN A 113 2.77 6.13 13.12
N GLU A 114 3.38 6.90 14.01
CA GLU A 114 3.48 6.57 15.42
C GLU A 114 2.11 6.72 16.10
N THR A 115 1.74 5.72 16.89
CA THR A 115 0.60 5.84 17.81
C THR A 115 0.97 6.70 19.00
N LYS A 116 0.55 7.96 19.00
CA LYS A 116 0.64 8.83 20.18
C LYS A 116 -0.42 8.42 21.22
N GLY A 117 -0.07 7.43 22.05
CA GLY A 117 -0.86 6.95 23.18
C GLY A 117 -2.09 6.10 22.79
N PRO A 118 -2.85 5.62 23.79
CA PRO A 118 -4.11 4.93 23.55
C PRO A 118 -5.09 5.94 22.95
N GLN A 119 -5.26 5.92 21.63
CA GLN A 119 -6.28 6.71 20.96
C GLN A 119 -7.48 5.82 20.66
N PRO A 120 -8.58 5.92 21.43
CA PRO A 120 -9.79 5.14 21.19
C PRO A 120 -10.70 5.82 20.14
N GLY A 121 -10.13 6.58 19.20
CA GLY A 121 -10.88 7.45 18.29
C GLY A 121 -10.55 7.27 16.81
N PRO A 122 -11.51 7.59 15.91
CA PRO A 122 -11.21 7.70 14.48
C PRO A 122 -10.22 8.85 14.31
N GLY A 123 -8.98 8.54 13.92
CA GLY A 123 -7.99 9.57 13.62
C GLY A 123 -8.49 10.58 12.57
N PRO A 124 -7.74 11.66 12.30
CA PRO A 124 -8.22 12.77 11.48
C PRO A 124 -8.65 12.31 10.07
N LEU A 125 -9.71 12.92 9.53
CA LEU A 125 -10.20 12.63 8.17
C LEU A 125 -9.19 13.01 7.09
N VAL A 126 -8.38 14.04 7.36
CA VAL A 126 -7.23 14.41 6.53
C VAL A 126 -6.00 13.75 7.13
N ARG A 127 -5.43 12.79 6.40
CA ARG A 127 -4.26 12.02 6.81
C ARG A 127 -2.97 12.77 6.48
N THR A 128 -2.00 12.60 7.36
CA THR A 128 -0.61 13.02 7.19
C THR A 128 0.28 11.80 7.38
N SER A 129 1.51 11.87 6.89
CA SER A 129 2.52 10.86 7.20
C SER A 129 3.58 11.47 8.11
N ASP A 130 3.91 10.76 9.20
CA ASP A 130 5.04 11.08 10.07
C ASP A 130 6.38 10.91 9.34
N TRP A 131 6.38 10.28 8.17
CA TRP A 131 7.54 10.09 7.30
C TRP A 131 7.69 11.18 6.24
N ASN A 132 6.76 12.12 6.17
CA ASN A 132 6.91 13.27 5.28
C ASN A 132 8.10 14.14 5.69
N GLY A 133 8.99 14.43 4.73
CA GLY A 133 10.23 15.17 4.93
C GLY A 133 11.36 14.35 5.56
N LYS A 134 11.20 13.02 5.75
CA LYS A 134 12.20 12.18 6.42
C LYS A 134 12.99 11.32 5.44
N THR A 135 14.17 10.91 5.90
CA THR A 135 15.01 9.91 5.25
C THR A 135 14.81 8.55 5.90
N PHE A 136 14.51 7.54 5.09
CA PHE A 136 14.44 6.15 5.48
C PHE A 136 15.76 5.43 5.12
N GLU A 137 16.29 4.66 6.05
CA GLU A 137 17.53 3.90 5.83
C GLU A 137 17.21 2.45 5.51
N LEU A 138 17.58 2.01 4.31
CA LEU A 138 17.40 0.63 3.88
C LEU A 138 18.70 -0.14 4.09
N LYS A 139 18.63 -1.24 4.84
CA LYS A 139 19.80 -2.08 5.12
C LYS A 139 20.01 -3.09 4.01
N LYS A 140 21.23 -3.19 3.49
CA LYS A 140 21.61 -4.27 2.56
C LYS A 140 21.41 -5.63 3.22
N PHE A 141 20.96 -6.60 2.45
CA PHE A 141 20.80 -7.96 2.93
C PHE A 141 22.15 -8.70 2.89
N GLU A 142 22.56 -9.27 4.01
CA GLU A 142 23.91 -9.85 4.20
C GLU A 142 23.86 -11.31 4.72
N ASP A 143 22.71 -11.97 4.58
CA ASP A 143 22.48 -13.36 5.01
C ASP A 143 22.34 -14.28 3.77
N THR A 144 21.93 -15.53 3.97
CA THR A 144 21.72 -16.55 2.92
C THR A 144 20.54 -16.23 2.01
N LEU A 145 20.59 -16.71 0.77
CA LEU A 145 19.49 -16.54 -0.19
C LEU A 145 18.20 -17.25 0.21
N ASP A 146 18.28 -18.39 0.90
CA ASP A 146 17.11 -19.05 1.50
C ASP A 146 16.41 -18.11 2.50
N ARG A 147 17.21 -17.48 3.38
CA ARG A 147 16.68 -16.49 4.31
C ARG A 147 16.11 -15.29 3.57
N TYR A 148 16.76 -14.83 2.50
CA TYR A 148 16.26 -13.73 1.67
C TYR A 148 14.88 -14.07 1.09
N GLY A 149 14.73 -15.24 0.45
CA GLY A 149 13.48 -15.71 -0.15
C GLY A 149 12.33 -15.80 0.86
N SER A 150 12.62 -16.30 2.06
CA SER A 150 11.65 -16.36 3.16
C SER A 150 11.20 -14.96 3.60
N VAL A 151 12.15 -14.03 3.78
CA VAL A 151 11.85 -12.69 4.27
C VAL A 151 11.11 -11.88 3.22
N VAL A 152 11.57 -11.87 1.97
CA VAL A 152 10.99 -11.04 0.90
C VAL A 152 9.55 -11.45 0.54
N SER A 153 9.15 -12.69 0.85
CA SER A 153 7.74 -13.12 0.78
C SER A 153 6.80 -12.28 1.67
N GLY A 154 7.35 -11.55 2.65
CA GLY A 154 6.62 -10.63 3.53
C GLY A 154 6.21 -9.29 2.92
N VAL A 155 6.81 -8.85 1.80
CA VAL A 155 6.72 -7.46 1.29
C VAL A 155 5.29 -6.96 1.12
N LEU A 156 4.37 -7.79 0.62
CA LEU A 156 2.99 -7.40 0.34
C LEU A 156 1.96 -8.10 1.24
N THR A 157 2.37 -8.59 2.41
CA THR A 157 1.47 -9.31 3.33
C THR A 157 0.36 -8.44 3.91
N SER A 158 0.56 -7.13 4.02
CA SER A 158 -0.47 -6.18 4.46
C SER A 158 -1.40 -5.73 3.34
N VAL A 159 -1.03 -5.89 2.06
CA VAL A 159 -1.75 -5.35 0.91
C VAL A 159 -2.67 -6.40 0.29
N SER A 160 -3.94 -6.06 0.06
CA SER A 160 -4.91 -6.97 -0.57
C SER A 160 -4.82 -6.95 -2.11
N TRP A 161 -3.60 -7.10 -2.65
CA TRP A 161 -3.27 -6.87 -4.06
C TRP A 161 -4.03 -7.76 -5.06
N GLY A 162 -4.40 -8.98 -4.65
CA GLY A 162 -5.11 -9.95 -5.47
C GLY A 162 -6.62 -9.71 -5.60
N SER A 163 -7.15 -8.64 -5.02
CA SER A 163 -8.59 -8.33 -5.02
C SER A 163 -8.90 -6.94 -5.59
N ASN A 164 -10.13 -6.73 -6.04
CA ASN A 164 -10.67 -5.46 -6.55
C ASN A 164 -9.72 -4.71 -7.52
N CYS A 165 -9.04 -5.45 -8.41
CA CYS A 165 -8.06 -4.90 -9.35
C CYS A 165 -6.90 -4.11 -8.71
N ARG A 166 -6.62 -4.28 -7.41
CA ARG A 166 -5.62 -3.48 -6.67
C ARG A 166 -4.20 -3.65 -7.20
N TRP A 167 -3.90 -4.78 -7.83
CA TRP A 167 -2.65 -5.01 -8.55
C TRP A 167 -2.32 -3.92 -9.60
N LYS A 168 -3.32 -3.23 -10.16
CA LYS A 168 -3.11 -2.10 -11.08
C LYS A 168 -2.52 -0.86 -10.42
N GLN A 169 -2.61 -0.75 -9.09
CA GLN A 169 -2.14 0.41 -8.33
C GLN A 169 -0.69 0.28 -7.88
N ILE A 170 -0.11 -0.93 -7.95
CA ILE A 170 1.27 -1.25 -7.56
C ILE A 170 2.02 -2.09 -8.61
N PRO A 171 1.98 -1.72 -9.90
CA PRO A 171 2.51 -2.54 -10.98
C PRO A 171 4.02 -2.77 -10.91
N ARG A 172 4.82 -1.75 -10.57
CA ARG A 172 6.29 -1.86 -10.60
C ARG A 172 6.81 -2.74 -9.47
N MET A 173 6.17 -2.67 -8.30
CA MET A 173 6.41 -3.53 -7.15
C MET A 173 6.11 -4.98 -7.53
N LEU A 174 4.96 -5.27 -8.14
CA LEU A 174 4.61 -6.62 -8.56
C LEU A 174 5.58 -7.17 -9.62
N VAL A 175 5.99 -6.35 -10.60
CA VAL A 175 7.02 -6.75 -11.58
C VAL A 175 8.37 -6.99 -10.91
N ALA A 176 8.75 -6.16 -9.94
CA ALA A 176 10.01 -6.34 -9.22
C ALA A 176 10.02 -7.65 -8.42
N LEU A 177 8.91 -8.00 -7.77
CA LEU A 177 8.74 -9.25 -7.03
C LEU A 177 8.63 -10.47 -7.96
N ASP A 178 8.00 -10.34 -9.13
CA ASP A 178 7.92 -11.40 -10.14
C ASP A 178 9.32 -11.74 -10.70
N ARG A 179 10.09 -10.71 -11.07
CA ARG A 179 11.50 -10.87 -11.50
C ARG A 179 12.35 -11.49 -10.41
N GLU A 180 12.12 -11.10 -9.16
CA GLU A 180 12.85 -11.65 -8.02
C GLU A 180 12.47 -13.11 -7.73
N SER A 181 11.19 -13.45 -7.85
CA SER A 181 10.71 -14.84 -7.75
C SER A 181 11.42 -15.72 -8.79
N ALA A 182 11.44 -15.29 -10.05
CA ALA A 182 12.13 -16.01 -11.12
C ALA A 182 13.63 -16.21 -10.84
N ARG A 183 14.31 -15.16 -10.32
CA ARG A 183 15.72 -15.24 -9.94
C ARG A 183 15.95 -16.26 -8.83
N LEU A 184 15.12 -16.26 -7.79
CA LEU A 184 15.23 -17.21 -6.66
C LEU A 184 14.96 -18.64 -7.12
N TRP A 185 13.96 -18.86 -7.99
CA TRP A 185 13.69 -20.17 -8.59
C TRP A 185 14.86 -20.73 -9.40
N GLN A 186 15.53 -19.88 -10.20
CA GLN A 186 16.74 -20.29 -10.94
C GLN A 186 17.86 -20.75 -10.00
N GLN A 187 17.87 -20.26 -8.77
CA GLN A 187 18.84 -20.61 -7.73
C GLN A 187 18.33 -21.73 -6.80
N LYS A 188 17.21 -22.37 -7.17
CA LYS A 188 16.55 -23.45 -6.41
C LYS A 188 16.08 -23.02 -5.01
N ILE A 189 15.84 -21.71 -4.83
CA ILE A 189 15.31 -21.15 -3.59
C ILE A 189 13.79 -21.08 -3.68
N PHE A 190 13.11 -21.83 -2.82
CA PHE A 190 11.67 -21.78 -2.69
C PHE A 190 11.22 -20.41 -2.15
N ASN A 191 10.19 -19.83 -2.75
CA ASN A 191 9.61 -18.55 -2.33
C ASN A 191 8.12 -18.51 -2.69
N ASP A 192 7.34 -17.71 -1.96
CA ASP A 192 5.92 -17.46 -2.25
C ASP A 192 5.68 -16.00 -2.70
N LEU A 193 6.66 -15.42 -3.40
CA LEU A 193 6.55 -14.07 -3.93
C LEU A 193 5.36 -13.98 -4.90
N PRO A 194 4.63 -12.86 -4.90
CA PRO A 194 3.63 -12.59 -5.93
C PRO A 194 4.26 -12.67 -7.33
N THR A 195 3.63 -13.46 -8.20
CA THR A 195 3.97 -13.53 -9.62
C THR A 195 2.84 -12.96 -10.45
N ILE A 196 3.14 -12.50 -11.66
CA ILE A 196 2.10 -12.00 -12.59
C ILE A 196 1.10 -13.12 -12.89
N GLN A 197 1.55 -14.37 -12.98
CA GLN A 197 0.65 -15.52 -13.15
C GLN A 197 -0.30 -15.69 -11.95
N ARG A 198 0.17 -15.47 -10.72
CA ARG A 198 -0.70 -15.53 -9.52
C ARG A 198 -1.71 -14.37 -9.52
N VAL A 199 -1.31 -13.19 -9.99
CA VAL A 199 -2.22 -12.04 -10.19
C VAL A 199 -3.28 -12.37 -11.25
N GLU A 200 -2.89 -12.94 -12.39
CA GLU A 200 -3.81 -13.40 -13.44
C GLU A 200 -4.84 -14.37 -12.85
N ASN A 201 -4.40 -15.42 -12.15
CA ASN A 201 -5.27 -16.41 -11.54
C ASN A 201 -6.25 -15.80 -10.51
N ALA A 202 -5.82 -14.80 -9.75
CA ALA A 202 -6.67 -14.09 -8.80
C ALA A 202 -7.69 -13.17 -9.50
N SER A 203 -7.31 -12.59 -10.66
CA SER A 203 -8.10 -11.56 -11.36
C SER A 203 -9.18 -12.13 -12.28
N VAL A 204 -9.15 -13.42 -12.61
CA VAL A 204 -10.13 -14.08 -13.53
C VAL A 204 -11.59 -13.80 -13.15
N ARG A 205 -11.87 -13.55 -11.87
CA ARG A 205 -13.23 -13.37 -11.35
C ARG A 205 -13.69 -11.92 -11.24
N GLU A 206 -12.82 -10.93 -11.50
CA GLU A 206 -13.04 -9.55 -11.03
C GLU A 206 -13.32 -8.52 -12.13
N ALA A 207 -13.53 -8.93 -13.38
CA ALA A 207 -13.79 -8.02 -14.52
C ALA A 207 -12.75 -6.88 -14.64
N CYS A 208 -11.50 -7.12 -14.20
CA CYS A 208 -10.42 -6.14 -14.18
C CYS A 208 -9.72 -5.95 -15.53
N GLY A 209 -10.14 -6.65 -16.59
CA GLY A 209 -9.42 -6.73 -17.85
C GLY A 209 -8.20 -7.66 -17.79
N SER A 210 -7.45 -7.70 -18.89
CA SER A 210 -6.31 -8.61 -19.08
C SER A 210 -5.11 -8.19 -18.22
N VAL A 211 -4.64 -9.08 -17.34
CA VAL A 211 -3.45 -8.85 -16.51
C VAL A 211 -2.21 -8.81 -17.40
N LYS A 212 -2.09 -9.77 -18.34
CA LYS A 212 -1.03 -9.79 -19.35
C LYS A 212 -0.89 -8.46 -20.11
N ASP A 213 -1.97 -7.93 -20.65
CA ASP A 213 -1.90 -6.70 -21.47
C ASP A 213 -1.51 -5.49 -20.62
N PHE A 214 -2.01 -5.42 -19.39
CA PHE A 214 -1.65 -4.34 -18.47
C PHE A 214 -0.17 -4.39 -18.09
N PHE A 215 0.38 -5.56 -17.77
CA PHE A 215 1.78 -5.69 -17.37
C PHE A 215 2.77 -5.61 -18.54
N ALA A 216 2.31 -5.70 -19.79
CA ALA A 216 3.18 -5.63 -20.96
C ALA A 216 4.01 -4.33 -21.04
N GLU A 217 3.52 -3.21 -20.51
CA GLU A 217 4.29 -1.96 -20.44
C GLU A 217 5.41 -2.01 -19.39
N TYR A 218 5.15 -2.65 -18.25
CA TYR A 218 6.07 -2.70 -17.11
C TYR A 218 7.14 -3.79 -17.24
N LEU A 219 6.91 -4.75 -18.12
CA LEU A 219 7.83 -5.86 -18.39
C LEU A 219 8.91 -5.54 -19.43
N LYS A 220 8.78 -4.41 -20.15
CA LYS A 220 9.83 -3.88 -21.05
C LYS A 220 11.09 -3.53 -20.27
#